data_AF-A0A4R7DK49-F1
#
_entry.id   AF-A0A4R7DK49-F1
#
_cell.length_a   1.000
_cell.length_b   1.000
_cell.length_c   1.000
_cell.angle_alpha   90.00
_cell.angle_beta   90.00
_cell.angle_gamma   90.00
#
_symmetry.space_group_name_H-M   'P 1'
#
loop_
_entity.id
_entity.type
_entity.pdbx_description
1 polymer ?
#
loop_
_entity_poly.entity_id
_entity_poly.type
_entity_poly.pdbx_seq_one_letter_code
_entity_poly.pdbx_strand_id
1 'polypeptide(L)'
;MKKQHKTYLLLAVVLLVWGIIGYKFVSALNPTIESNATAVIADKFVPKEIKEREQFTIVAEYRDPFLGTIKNPASNRKKKVSIIVKKDLPKKNIVYTGFITDKGSKQKIFFVTIDGQQQMMGLKDTFKEVKLIQGTNSYIKVSYNGISEKIILAQ
;
A
#
# COMPACT_ATOMS: atom_id res chain seq x y z
N MET A 1 55.90 -55.81 33.24
CA MET A 1 54.99 -54.64 33.11
C MET A 1 54.15 -54.80 31.85
N LYS A 2 52.84 -55.07 31.98
CA LYS A 2 51.94 -55.30 30.85
C LYS A 2 51.59 -53.95 30.22
N LYS A 3 51.90 -53.76 28.93
CA LYS A 3 51.68 -52.49 28.23
C LYS A 3 50.17 -52.25 28.02
N GLN A 4 49.58 -51.29 28.73
CA GLN A 4 48.13 -51.00 28.73
C GLN A 4 47.71 -49.98 27.66
N HIS A 5 48.26 -50.06 26.44
CA HIS A 5 48.05 -49.05 25.40
C HIS A 5 46.57 -48.84 25.05
N LYS A 6 45.76 -49.91 25.08
CA LYS A 6 44.31 -49.82 24.83
C LYS A 6 43.59 -49.00 25.90
N THR A 7 43.99 -49.14 27.16
CA THR A 7 43.42 -48.37 28.28
C THR A 7 43.80 -46.90 28.17
N TYR A 8 45.05 -46.58 27.82
CA TYR A 8 45.46 -45.19 27.60
C TYR A 8 44.77 -44.54 26.40
N LEU A 9 44.58 -45.30 25.30
CA LEU A 9 43.81 -44.83 24.15
C LEU A 9 42.35 -44.56 24.54
N LEU A 10 41.72 -45.48 25.26
CA LEU A 10 40.35 -45.32 25.74
C LEU A 10 40.22 -44.11 26.66
N LEU A 11 41.16 -43.93 27.59
CA LEU A 11 41.20 -42.80 28.52
C LEU A 11 41.32 -41.47 27.75
N ALA A 12 42.19 -41.40 26.74
CA ALA A 12 42.33 -40.20 25.91
C ALA A 12 41.02 -39.85 25.17
N VAL A 13 40.32 -40.84 24.62
CA VAL A 13 39.02 -40.63 23.97
C VAL A 13 37.97 -40.13 24.97
N VAL A 14 37.93 -40.72 26.17
CA VAL A 14 36.99 -40.31 27.23
C VAL A 14 37.24 -38.87 27.66
N LEU A 15 38.51 -38.47 27.86
CA LEU A 15 38.86 -37.10 28.20
C LEU A 15 38.49 -36.10 27.10
N LEU A 16 38.62 -36.49 25.83
CA LEU A 16 38.23 -35.66 24.70
C LEU A 16 36.71 -35.39 24.72
N VAL A 17 35.90 -36.45 24.89
CA VAL A 17 34.44 -36.32 24.95
C VAL A 17 34.02 -35.45 26.14
N TRP A 18 34.57 -35.69 27.34
CA TRP A 18 34.27 -34.87 28.51
C TRP A 18 34.78 -33.43 28.39
N GLY A 19 35.90 -33.20 27.71
CA GLY A 19 36.41 -31.86 27.41
C GLY A 19 35.45 -31.08 26.51
N ILE A 20 34.92 -31.71 25.46
CA ILE A 20 33.91 -31.09 24.58
C ILE A 20 32.64 -30.77 25.35
N ILE A 21 32.13 -31.72 26.14
CA ILE A 21 30.91 -31.53 26.93
C ILE A 21 31.11 -30.39 27.96
N GLY A 22 32.24 -30.38 28.66
CA GLY A 22 32.58 -29.33 29.63
C GLY A 22 32.71 -27.95 28.98
N TYR A 23 33.39 -27.86 27.83
CA TYR A 23 33.50 -26.61 27.08
C TYR A 23 32.13 -26.08 26.65
N LYS A 24 31.27 -26.93 26.08
CA LYS A 24 29.91 -26.54 25.69
C LYS A 24 29.07 -26.09 26.88
N PHE A 25 29.20 -26.75 28.03
CA PHE A 25 28.46 -26.40 29.25
C PHE A 25 28.89 -25.02 29.77
N VAL A 26 30.19 -24.74 29.86
CA VAL A 26 30.71 -23.44 30.30
C VAL A 26 30.36 -22.32 29.30
N SER A 27 30.45 -22.61 28.00
CA SER A 27 30.09 -21.65 26.94
C SER A 27 28.59 -21.32 26.91
N ALA A 28 27.73 -22.26 27.33
CA ALA A 28 26.29 -22.01 27.43
C ALA A 28 25.92 -21.18 28.67
N LEU A 29 26.67 -21.32 29.77
CA LEU A 29 26.45 -20.54 30.99
C LEU A 29 27.02 -19.12 30.89
N ASN A 30 28.05 -18.91 30.09
CA ASN A 30 28.63 -17.59 29.82
C ASN A 30 28.47 -17.26 28.32
N PRO A 31 27.25 -16.95 27.86
CA PRO A 31 27.07 -16.49 26.49
C PRO A 31 27.92 -15.24 26.33
N THR A 32 28.92 -15.30 25.44
CA THR A 32 29.61 -14.10 24.99
C THR A 32 28.55 -13.29 24.28
N ILE A 33 28.12 -12.19 24.91
CA ILE A 33 27.22 -11.24 24.28
C ILE A 33 28.02 -10.69 23.11
N GLU A 34 27.82 -11.24 21.92
CA GLU A 34 28.18 -10.55 20.70
C GLU A 34 27.34 -9.27 20.70
N SER A 35 27.94 -8.20 21.22
CA SER A 35 27.48 -6.85 20.99
C SER A 35 27.57 -6.66 19.49
N ASN A 36 26.48 -7.01 18.81
CA ASN A 36 26.19 -6.49 17.49
C ASN A 36 26.02 -5.00 17.70
N ALA A 37 27.15 -4.30 17.76
CA ALA A 37 27.24 -2.87 17.70
C ALA A 37 26.80 -2.48 16.29
N THR A 38 25.49 -2.54 16.08
CA THR A 38 24.84 -1.82 15.00
C THR A 38 25.23 -0.38 15.26
N ALA A 39 26.16 0.15 14.47
CA ALA A 39 26.54 1.54 14.55
C ALA A 39 25.26 2.36 14.39
N VAL A 40 24.76 2.93 15.49
CA VAL A 40 23.70 3.91 15.43
C VAL A 40 24.33 5.13 14.80
N ILE A 41 24.15 5.26 13.48
CA ILE A 41 24.49 6.47 12.76
C ILE A 41 23.52 7.51 13.33
N ALA A 42 24.02 8.33 14.24
CA ALA A 42 23.28 9.47 14.76
C ALA A 42 23.18 10.49 13.61
N ASP A 43 22.08 10.42 12.86
CA ASP A 43 21.77 11.41 11.84
C ASP A 43 21.71 12.79 12.48
N LYS A 44 22.64 13.67 12.08
CA LYS A 44 22.69 15.04 12.59
C LYS A 44 21.48 15.80 12.08
N PHE A 45 20.62 16.22 12.99
CA PHE A 45 19.45 17.04 12.68
C PHE A 45 19.89 18.39 12.11
N VAL A 46 19.50 18.68 10.88
CA VAL A 46 19.67 20.01 10.24
C VAL A 46 18.30 20.69 10.21
N PRO A 47 18.09 21.76 11.00
CA PRO A 47 16.83 22.50 10.99
C PRO A 47 16.61 23.13 9.61
N LYS A 48 15.41 22.93 9.05
CA LYS A 48 15.02 23.54 7.78
C LYS A 48 14.66 25.01 8.00
N GLU A 49 15.20 25.90 7.19
CA GLU A 49 14.83 27.32 7.22
C GLU A 49 13.35 27.50 6.86
N ILE A 50 12.61 28.16 7.76
CA ILE A 50 11.18 28.42 7.60
C ILE A 50 11.05 29.73 6.82
N LYS A 51 10.47 29.67 5.62
CA LYS A 51 10.15 30.88 4.85
C LYS A 51 9.03 31.66 5.54
N GLU A 52 9.18 32.97 5.55
CA GLU A 52 8.18 33.89 6.09
C GLU A 52 6.86 33.74 5.32
N ARG A 53 5.74 33.71 6.06
CA ARG A 53 4.42 33.49 5.47
C ARG A 53 3.91 34.79 4.86
N GLU A 54 3.42 34.71 3.63
CA GLU A 54 2.79 35.83 2.96
C GLU A 54 1.56 36.29 3.74
N GLN A 55 1.51 37.58 4.06
CA GLN A 55 0.36 38.21 4.70
C GLN A 55 -0.63 38.63 3.60
N PHE A 56 -1.87 38.15 3.68
CA PHE A 56 -2.94 38.59 2.78
C PHE A 56 -3.94 39.45 3.53
N THR A 57 -4.41 40.51 2.87
CA THR A 57 -5.47 41.38 3.37
C THR A 57 -6.77 41.02 2.66
N ILE A 58 -7.83 40.81 3.43
CA ILE A 58 -9.15 40.48 2.90
C ILE A 58 -9.93 41.79 2.70
N VAL A 59 -10.36 42.06 1.48
CA VAL A 59 -11.32 43.13 1.18
C VAL A 59 -12.72 42.56 1.38
N ALA A 60 -13.31 42.85 2.55
CA ALA A 60 -14.60 42.30 2.97
C ALA A 60 -15.81 43.16 2.53
N GLU A 61 -15.84 43.57 1.25
CA GLU A 61 -16.97 44.32 0.69
C GLU A 61 -18.05 43.36 0.16
N TYR A 62 -18.67 42.60 1.07
CA TYR A 62 -19.80 41.73 0.71
C TYR A 62 -20.93 41.79 1.74
N ARG A 63 -22.15 41.52 1.26
CA ARG A 63 -23.35 41.49 2.10
C ARG A 63 -23.34 40.24 2.99
N ASP A 64 -23.65 40.42 4.27
CA ASP A 64 -23.71 39.35 5.27
C ASP A 64 -24.54 38.15 4.78
N PRO A 65 -23.93 36.96 4.64
CA PRO A 65 -24.56 35.77 4.08
C PRO A 65 -25.56 35.11 5.03
N PHE A 66 -25.68 35.59 6.28
CA PHE A 66 -26.60 35.07 7.28
C PHE A 66 -27.86 35.91 7.45
N LEU A 67 -27.87 37.17 6.98
CA LEU A 67 -28.97 38.13 7.18
C LEU A 67 -29.82 38.38 5.92
N GLY A 68 -29.92 37.41 5.01
CA GLY A 68 -30.62 37.55 3.73
C GLY A 68 -31.63 36.45 3.43
N THR A 69 -32.76 36.82 2.82
CA THR A 69 -33.63 35.87 2.11
C THR A 69 -32.99 35.50 0.77
N ILE A 70 -32.94 34.21 0.47
CA ILE A 70 -32.37 33.69 -0.78
C ILE A 70 -33.25 34.17 -1.94
N LYS A 71 -32.81 35.21 -2.66
CA LYS A 71 -33.42 35.58 -3.93
C LYS A 71 -32.99 34.55 -4.97
N ASN A 72 -33.85 33.59 -5.27
CA ASN A 72 -33.66 32.69 -6.39
C ASN A 72 -33.63 33.52 -7.68
N PRO A 73 -32.49 33.60 -8.40
CA PRO A 73 -32.48 34.26 -9.69
C PRO A 73 -33.45 33.52 -10.61
N ALA A 74 -34.42 34.25 -11.16
CA ALA A 74 -35.38 33.68 -12.10
C ALA A 74 -34.62 32.89 -13.18
N SER A 75 -34.95 31.61 -13.31
CA SER A 75 -34.27 30.63 -14.13
C SER A 75 -34.54 30.87 -15.62
N ASN A 76 -34.07 32.00 -16.15
CA ASN A 76 -33.99 32.27 -17.58
C ASN A 76 -32.57 32.02 -18.12
N ARG A 77 -31.83 31.08 -17.51
CA ARG A 77 -30.61 30.56 -18.12
C ARG A 77 -31.02 29.54 -19.18
N LYS A 78 -31.11 29.98 -20.44
CA LYS A 78 -31.02 29.08 -21.59
C LYS A 78 -29.80 28.19 -21.35
N LYS A 79 -30.01 26.88 -21.21
CA LYS A 79 -28.93 25.91 -21.06
C LYS A 79 -27.99 26.10 -22.25
N LYS A 80 -26.82 26.70 -22.03
CA LYS A 80 -25.73 26.61 -23.00
C LYS A 80 -25.36 25.13 -23.01
N VAL A 81 -25.85 24.43 -24.02
CA VAL A 81 -25.34 23.11 -24.37
C VAL A 81 -23.90 23.35 -24.78
N SER A 82 -22.95 23.10 -23.87
CA SER A 82 -21.56 23.03 -24.29
C SER A 82 -21.48 21.83 -25.22
N ILE A 83 -21.15 22.09 -26.48
CA ILE A 83 -20.78 21.04 -27.41
C ILE A 83 -19.43 20.56 -26.90
N ILE A 84 -19.45 19.52 -26.07
CA ILE A 84 -18.26 18.77 -25.69
C ILE A 84 -17.77 18.15 -27.00
N VAL A 85 -16.72 18.74 -27.57
CA VAL A 85 -15.93 18.11 -28.61
C VAL A 85 -15.33 16.87 -27.98
N LYS A 86 -15.94 15.71 -28.25
CA LYS A 86 -15.42 14.41 -27.81
C LYS A 86 -14.09 14.22 -28.52
N LYS A 87 -12.98 14.42 -27.79
CA LYS A 87 -11.67 14.02 -28.27
C LYS A 87 -11.72 12.49 -28.41
N ASP A 88 -11.41 11.96 -29.59
CA ASP A 88 -11.32 10.52 -29.80
C ASP A 88 -10.11 10.00 -29.03
N LEU A 89 -10.33 9.62 -27.77
CA LEU A 89 -9.32 8.99 -26.94
C LEU A 89 -9.26 7.50 -27.29
N PRO A 90 -8.07 6.89 -27.27
CA PRO A 90 -7.92 5.46 -27.52
C PRO A 90 -8.74 4.67 -26.49
N LYS A 91 -9.56 3.73 -26.99
CA LYS A 91 -10.35 2.84 -26.14
C LYS A 91 -9.41 1.85 -25.45
N LYS A 92 -9.47 1.78 -24.12
CA LYS A 92 -8.72 0.78 -23.33
C LYS A 92 -9.42 -0.58 -23.41
N ASN A 93 -8.65 -1.67 -23.45
CA ASN A 93 -9.23 -3.02 -23.42
C ASN A 93 -9.39 -3.44 -21.95
N ILE A 94 -10.63 -3.46 -21.47
CA ILE A 94 -10.94 -3.76 -20.07
C ILE A 94 -11.87 -4.96 -20.02
N VAL A 95 -11.45 -5.99 -19.29
CA VAL A 95 -12.19 -7.25 -19.14
C VAL A 95 -12.44 -7.51 -17.65
N TYR A 96 -13.69 -7.83 -17.29
CA TYR A 96 -14.08 -8.19 -15.93
C TYR A 96 -14.11 -9.71 -15.78
N THR A 97 -13.23 -10.27 -14.95
CA THR A 97 -13.06 -11.73 -14.82
C THR A 97 -13.82 -12.33 -13.64
N GLY A 98 -14.12 -11.53 -12.60
CA GLY A 98 -14.88 -12.01 -11.44
C GLY A 98 -14.60 -11.22 -10.17
N PHE A 99 -15.12 -11.67 -9.04
CA PHE A 99 -14.93 -11.02 -7.75
C PHE A 99 -14.76 -12.03 -6.62
N ILE A 100 -14.09 -11.60 -5.56
CA ILE A 100 -14.07 -12.28 -4.27
C ILE A 100 -14.59 -11.33 -3.20
N THR A 101 -15.09 -11.91 -2.11
CA THR A 101 -15.45 -11.14 -0.91
C THR A 101 -14.50 -11.58 0.20
N ASP A 102 -13.78 -10.61 0.76
CA ASP A 102 -12.95 -10.88 1.94
C ASP A 102 -13.84 -11.27 3.12
N LYS A 103 -13.52 -12.39 3.76
CA LYS A 103 -14.28 -12.94 4.90
C LYS A 103 -14.12 -12.06 6.15
N GLY A 104 -13.00 -11.35 6.30
CA GLY A 104 -12.74 -10.48 7.44
C GLY A 104 -13.43 -9.12 7.33
N SER A 105 -13.12 -8.37 6.28
CA SER A 105 -13.63 -7.01 6.09
C SER A 105 -14.98 -6.90 5.37
N LYS A 106 -15.50 -8.00 4.81
CA LYS A 106 -16.65 -8.04 3.89
C LYS A 106 -16.45 -7.17 2.63
N GLN A 107 -15.22 -6.75 2.34
CA GLN A 107 -14.90 -5.95 1.18
C GLN A 107 -14.92 -6.83 -0.08
N LYS A 108 -15.59 -6.33 -1.14
CA LYS A 108 -15.56 -6.97 -2.45
C LYS A 108 -14.34 -6.50 -3.23
N ILE A 109 -13.57 -7.46 -3.74
CA ILE A 109 -12.41 -7.22 -4.59
C ILE A 109 -12.73 -7.80 -5.96
N PHE A 110 -12.54 -7.02 -7.00
CA PHE A 110 -12.87 -7.35 -8.38
C PHE A 110 -11.59 -7.63 -9.16
N PHE A 111 -11.56 -8.70 -9.94
CA PHE A 111 -10.48 -9.01 -10.86
C PHE A 111 -10.77 -8.33 -12.20
N VAL A 112 -9.94 -7.35 -12.54
CA VAL A 112 -10.09 -6.52 -13.74
C VAL A 112 -8.81 -6.61 -14.56
N THR A 113 -8.91 -7.01 -15.82
CA THR A 113 -7.79 -7.05 -16.76
C THR A 113 -7.81 -5.80 -17.61
N ILE A 114 -6.73 -5.02 -17.56
CA ILE A 114 -6.58 -3.74 -18.27
C ILE A 114 -5.36 -3.82 -19.18
N ASP A 115 -5.61 -3.80 -20.48
CA ASP A 115 -4.60 -3.92 -21.54
C ASP A 115 -3.68 -5.15 -21.29
N GLY A 116 -4.29 -6.30 -21.02
CA GLY A 116 -3.61 -7.58 -20.81
C GLY A 116 -3.01 -7.80 -19.41
N GLN A 117 -3.08 -6.82 -18.51
CA GLN A 117 -2.61 -6.98 -17.13
C GLN A 117 -3.78 -7.08 -16.15
N GLN A 118 -3.87 -8.21 -15.46
CA GLN A 118 -4.89 -8.46 -14.43
C GLN A 118 -4.51 -7.77 -13.13
N GLN A 119 -5.47 -7.06 -12.53
CA GLN A 119 -5.32 -6.40 -11.25
C GLN A 119 -6.52 -6.69 -10.35
N MET A 120 -6.26 -6.83 -9.05
CA MET A 120 -7.29 -6.87 -8.02
C MET A 120 -7.64 -5.45 -7.59
N MET A 121 -8.90 -5.05 -7.78
CA MET A 121 -9.35 -3.69 -7.51
C MET A 121 -10.53 -3.67 -6.53
N GLY A 122 -10.42 -2.85 -5.49
CA GLY A 122 -11.54 -2.46 -4.63
C GLY A 122 -12.34 -1.29 -5.23
N LEU A 123 -13.48 -0.99 -4.60
CA LEU A 123 -14.26 0.19 -4.97
C LEU A 123 -13.42 1.47 -4.82
N LYS A 124 -13.47 2.33 -5.84
CA LYS A 124 -12.72 3.59 -5.99
C LYS A 124 -11.22 3.45 -6.25
N ASP A 125 -10.69 2.23 -6.32
CA ASP A 125 -9.30 2.02 -6.71
C ASP A 125 -9.08 2.42 -8.17
N THR A 126 -7.85 2.84 -8.46
CA THR A 126 -7.43 3.31 -9.78
C THR A 126 -6.20 2.55 -10.22
N PHE A 127 -6.26 1.98 -11.43
CA PHE A 127 -5.14 1.27 -12.05
C PHE A 127 -5.06 1.65 -13.53
N LYS A 128 -3.88 2.05 -14.02
CA LYS A 128 -3.69 2.55 -15.40
C LYS A 128 -4.74 3.59 -15.83
N GLU A 129 -5.03 4.55 -14.95
CA GLU A 129 -6.03 5.62 -15.18
C GLU A 129 -7.48 5.13 -15.33
N VAL A 130 -7.72 3.85 -15.07
CA VAL A 130 -9.06 3.27 -15.00
C VAL A 130 -9.45 3.18 -13.54
N LYS A 131 -10.51 3.88 -13.17
CA LYS A 131 -11.06 3.89 -11.82
C LYS A 131 -12.28 3.00 -11.73
N LEU A 132 -12.30 2.09 -10.76
CA LEU A 132 -13.48 1.28 -10.49
C LEU A 132 -14.50 2.10 -9.69
N ILE A 133 -15.62 2.47 -10.30
CA ILE A 133 -16.66 3.27 -9.63
C ILE A 133 -17.64 2.36 -8.88
N GLN A 134 -18.00 1.25 -9.49
CA GLN A 134 -19.02 0.33 -8.98
C GLN A 134 -18.72 -1.09 -9.42
N GLY A 135 -19.05 -2.07 -8.58
CA GLY A 135 -18.92 -3.47 -8.93
C GLY A 135 -20.06 -4.29 -8.33
N THR A 136 -20.58 -5.21 -9.15
CA THR A 136 -21.60 -6.20 -8.80
C THR A 136 -21.13 -7.57 -9.27
N ASN A 137 -21.88 -8.62 -8.95
CA ASN A 137 -21.52 -9.97 -9.34
C ASN A 137 -21.53 -10.16 -10.87
N SER A 138 -22.36 -9.41 -11.60
CA SER A 138 -22.55 -9.57 -13.05
C SER A 138 -21.89 -8.49 -13.90
N TYR A 139 -21.56 -7.32 -13.32
CA TYR A 139 -20.91 -6.23 -14.05
C TYR A 139 -20.10 -5.31 -13.14
N ILE A 140 -19.15 -4.60 -13.75
CA ILE A 140 -18.44 -3.47 -13.16
C ILE A 140 -18.69 -2.19 -13.97
N LYS A 141 -18.60 -1.04 -13.31
CA LYS A 141 -18.60 0.28 -13.94
C LYS A 141 -17.26 0.94 -13.67
N VAL A 142 -16.55 1.25 -14.74
CA VAL A 142 -15.23 1.86 -14.70
C VAL A 142 -15.30 3.25 -15.31
N SER A 143 -14.46 4.16 -14.83
CA SER A 143 -14.23 5.44 -15.49
C SER A 143 -12.79 5.63 -15.87
N TYR A 144 -12.58 6.05 -17.11
CA TYR A 144 -11.29 6.41 -17.66
C TYR A 144 -11.51 7.54 -18.67
N ASN A 145 -10.55 8.45 -18.79
CA ASN A 145 -10.61 9.54 -19.77
C ASN A 145 -11.89 10.39 -19.72
N GLY A 146 -12.49 10.54 -18.53
CA GLY A 146 -13.76 11.26 -18.33
C GLY A 146 -15.02 10.53 -18.83
N ILE A 147 -14.88 9.31 -19.36
CA ILE A 147 -15.98 8.45 -19.79
C ILE A 147 -16.25 7.42 -18.69
N SER A 148 -17.50 7.00 -18.55
CA SER A 148 -17.89 5.87 -17.72
C SER A 148 -18.42 4.73 -18.59
N GLU A 149 -17.82 3.56 -18.48
CA GLU A 149 -18.19 2.37 -19.27
C GLU A 149 -18.67 1.25 -18.34
N LYS A 150 -19.70 0.52 -18.77
CA LYS A 150 -20.24 -0.65 -18.08
C LYS A 150 -19.70 -1.90 -18.75
N ILE A 151 -19.06 -2.76 -17.97
CA ILE A 151 -18.40 -3.98 -18.44
C ILE A 151 -19.06 -5.17 -17.76
N ILE A 152 -19.59 -6.08 -18.56
CA ILE A 152 -20.20 -7.33 -18.08
C ILE A 152 -19.13 -8.37 -17.77
N LEU A 153 -19.47 -9.32 -16.91
CA LEU A 153 -18.59 -10.45 -16.59
C LEU A 153 -18.27 -11.22 -17.88
N ALA A 154 -16.97 -11.45 -18.11
CA ALA A 154 -16.50 -12.30 -19.18
C ALA A 154 -16.90 -13.75 -18.88
N GLN A 155 -17.51 -14.39 -19.88
CA GLN A 155 -17.89 -15.81 -19.83
C GLN A 155 -16.73 -16.70 -20.24
#